data_AF-A0A0K1F1Q5-F1
#
_entry.id   AF-A0A0K1F1Q5-F1
#
_cell.length_a   1.000
_cell.length_b   1.000
_cell.length_c   1.000
_cell.angle_alpha   90.00
_cell.angle_beta   90.00
_cell.angle_gamma   90.00
#
_symmetry.space_group_name_H-M   'P 1'
#
loop_
_entity.id
_entity.type
_entity.pdbx_description
1 polymer ?
#
loop_
_entity_poly.entity_id
_entity_poly.type
_entity_poly.pdbx_seq_one_letter_code
_entity_poly.pdbx_strand_id
1 'polypeptide(L)'
;METRYKLMRVTCKVKYNVNGDIAEIVDADGIEELELRPVEIESFIADGVEHVFRHPITVTVELDETGQVYLGLFELLDLCVYAEHQDELRREILDDLAWRWSAIAMASEDELAPDAIAVRNAFLDLVVE
;
A
#
# COMPACT_ATOMS: atom_id res chain seq x y z
N MET A 1 4.03 32.75 -5.67
CA MET A 1 4.33 31.72 -4.65
C MET A 1 2.99 31.24 -4.13
N GLU A 2 2.52 30.08 -4.61
CA GLU A 2 1.35 29.42 -4.02
C GLU A 2 1.75 28.87 -2.65
N THR A 3 0.99 29.25 -1.63
CA THR A 3 1.07 28.63 -0.30
C THR A 3 0.58 27.19 -0.44
N ARG A 4 1.51 26.25 -0.57
CA ARG A 4 1.20 24.81 -0.56
C ARG A 4 0.70 24.49 0.85
N TYR A 5 -0.61 24.38 1.04
CA TYR A 5 -1.19 23.95 2.30
C TYR A 5 -0.67 22.53 2.59
N LYS A 6 0.08 22.38 3.68
CA LYS A 6 0.46 21.05 4.17
C LYS A 6 -0.81 20.40 4.73
N LEU A 7 -1.19 19.25 4.16
CA LEU A 7 -2.28 18.45 4.70
C LEU A 7 -1.92 18.01 6.12
N MET A 8 -2.90 17.99 7.01
CA MET A 8 -2.72 17.61 8.41
C MET A 8 -3.63 16.43 8.73
N ARG A 9 -3.09 15.45 9.44
CA ARG A 9 -3.87 14.38 10.07
C ARG A 9 -4.34 14.86 11.44
N VAL A 10 -5.62 14.74 11.71
CA VAL A 10 -6.21 15.05 13.02
C VAL A 10 -6.82 13.78 13.60
N THR A 11 -6.29 13.31 14.72
CA THR A 11 -6.83 12.18 15.47
C THR A 11 -7.76 12.71 16.55
N CYS A 12 -9.00 12.22 16.62
CA CYS A 12 -10.01 12.70 17.55
C CYS A 12 -10.94 11.57 18.01
N LYS A 13 -11.60 11.78 19.15
CA LYS A 13 -12.66 10.88 19.62
C LYS A 13 -13.98 11.27 18.95
N VAL A 14 -14.67 10.30 18.38
CA VAL A 14 -15.98 10.51 17.74
C VAL A 14 -17.09 9.82 18.53
N LYS A 15 -18.19 10.54 18.74
CA LYS A 15 -19.46 9.95 19.18
C LYS A 15 -20.34 9.73 17.97
N TYR A 16 -20.86 8.52 17.85
CA TYR A 16 -21.79 8.16 16.80
C TYR A 16 -23.25 8.34 17.27
N ASN A 17 -24.16 8.69 16.36
CA ASN A 17 -25.60 8.71 16.63
C ASN A 17 -26.18 7.29 16.56
N VAL A 18 -27.50 7.16 16.76
CA VAL A 18 -28.21 5.88 16.70
C VAL A 18 -28.20 5.21 15.30
N ASN A 19 -27.86 5.95 14.25
CA ASN A 19 -27.74 5.45 12.88
C ASN A 19 -26.31 5.04 12.52
N GLY A 20 -25.33 5.29 13.39
CA GLY A 20 -23.91 5.04 13.12
C GLY A 20 -23.18 6.19 12.43
N ASP A 21 -23.81 7.35 12.21
CA ASP A 21 -23.13 8.53 11.68
C ASP A 21 -22.40 9.29 12.79
N ILE A 22 -21.33 10.00 12.44
CA ILE A 22 -20.62 10.89 13.37
C ILE A 22 -21.57 12.01 13.83
N ALA A 23 -21.92 12.01 15.12
CA ALA A 23 -22.76 13.02 15.74
C ALA A 23 -21.94 14.17 16.32
N GLU A 24 -20.75 13.85 16.85
CA GLU A 24 -19.90 14.80 17.56
C GLU A 24 -18.43 14.38 17.43
N ILE A 25 -17.55 15.34 17.10
CA ILE A 25 -16.10 15.19 17.22
C ILE A 25 -15.68 15.88 18.51
N VAL A 26 -15.09 15.13 19.44
CA VAL A 26 -14.61 15.60 20.73
C VAL A 26 -13.13 15.26 20.90
N ASP A 27 -12.41 16.07 21.65
CA ASP A 27 -11.02 15.84 22.08
C ASP A 27 -10.08 15.42 20.93
N ALA A 28 -9.53 16.42 20.22
CA ALA A 28 -8.41 16.17 19.30
C ALA A 28 -7.20 15.72 20.12
N ASP A 29 -6.83 14.45 19.95
CA ASP A 29 -5.75 13.79 20.68
C ASP A 29 -4.39 13.93 19.95
N GLY A 30 -4.39 14.39 18.69
CA GLY A 30 -3.17 14.65 17.93
C GLY A 30 -3.43 15.41 16.63
N ILE A 31 -2.50 16.33 16.30
CA ILE A 31 -2.44 16.99 14.98
C ILE A 31 -1.03 16.80 14.46
N GLU A 32 -0.91 16.08 13.36
CA GLU A 32 0.37 15.75 12.73
C GLU A 32 0.35 16.16 11.26
N GLU A 33 1.54 16.39 10.69
CA GLU A 33 1.64 16.59 9.24
C GLU A 33 1.26 15.26 8.55
N LEU A 34 0.38 15.34 7.54
CA LEU A 34 0.08 14.19 6.72
C LEU A 34 1.31 13.89 5.85
N GLU A 35 2.03 12.82 6.18
CA GLU A 35 3.16 12.36 5.41
C GLU A 35 2.72 11.31 4.39
N LEU A 36 2.97 11.57 3.11
CA LEU A 36 2.76 10.65 1.99
C LEU A 36 4.12 10.23 1.41
N ARG A 37 5.02 9.79 2.29
CA ARG A 37 6.35 9.38 1.86
C ARG A 37 6.25 8.04 1.13
N PRO A 38 6.85 7.89 -0.06
CA PRO A 38 6.94 6.61 -0.74
C PRO A 38 7.57 5.54 0.16
N VAL A 39 7.16 4.29 -0.03
CA VAL A 39 7.71 3.14 0.69
C VAL A 39 8.72 2.43 -0.21
N GLU A 40 9.98 2.40 0.22
CA GLU A 40 11.02 1.62 -0.46
C GLU A 40 11.04 0.18 0.05
N ILE A 41 10.99 -0.78 -0.86
CA ILE A 41 11.04 -2.21 -0.56
C ILE A 41 12.25 -2.81 -1.28
N GLU A 42 13.17 -3.37 -0.49
CA GLU A 42 14.38 -4.03 -0.99
C GLU A 42 14.17 -5.53 -1.17
N SER A 43 13.42 -6.14 -0.25
CA SER A 43 13.11 -7.56 -0.23
C SER A 43 11.74 -7.82 0.39
N PHE A 44 11.23 -9.03 0.16
CA PHE A 44 10.02 -9.56 0.78
C PHE A 44 10.22 -11.06 1.08
N ILE A 45 9.39 -11.62 1.96
CA ILE A 45 9.45 -13.04 2.31
C ILE A 45 8.23 -13.74 1.73
N ALA A 46 8.43 -14.78 0.93
CA ALA A 46 7.37 -15.65 0.44
C ALA A 46 7.73 -17.11 0.74
N ASP A 47 6.78 -17.87 1.27
CA ASP A 47 6.97 -19.29 1.63
C ASP A 47 8.23 -19.57 2.49
N GLY A 48 8.61 -18.61 3.34
CA GLY A 48 9.79 -18.69 4.21
C GLY A 48 11.13 -18.41 3.53
N VAL A 49 11.12 -18.03 2.25
CA VAL A 49 12.29 -17.63 1.47
C VAL A 49 12.29 -16.12 1.28
N GLU A 50 13.45 -15.49 1.47
CA GLU A 50 13.62 -14.07 1.18
C GLU A 50 13.90 -13.88 -0.31
N HIS A 51 13.11 -13.03 -0.96
CA HIS A 51 13.24 -12.61 -2.35
C HIS A 51 13.69 -11.16 -2.40
N VAL A 52 14.78 -10.89 -3.11
CA VAL A 52 15.41 -9.56 -3.16
C VAL A 52 15.20 -8.95 -4.54
N PHE A 53 14.82 -7.68 -4.59
CA PHE A 53 14.70 -6.95 -5.85
C PHE A 53 16.08 -6.51 -6.36
N ARG A 54 16.29 -6.55 -7.67
CA ARG A 54 17.54 -6.12 -8.33
C ARG A 54 17.86 -4.65 -8.03
N HIS A 55 16.81 -3.85 -8.00
CA HIS A 55 16.82 -2.50 -7.47
C HIS A 55 15.61 -2.37 -6.54
N PRO A 56 15.73 -1.69 -5.39
CA PRO A 56 14.59 -1.46 -4.52
C PRO A 56 13.43 -0.86 -5.30
N ILE A 57 12.23 -1.40 -5.09
CA ILE A 57 11.03 -0.81 -5.68
C ILE A 57 10.55 0.33 -4.79
N THR A 58 10.03 1.39 -5.41
CA THR A 58 9.45 2.53 -4.71
C THR A 58 7.95 2.51 -4.92
N VAL A 59 7.21 2.19 -3.86
CA VAL A 59 5.75 2.20 -3.86
C VAL A 59 5.29 3.62 -3.54
N THR A 60 4.51 4.21 -4.44
CA THR A 60 3.94 5.54 -4.23
C THR A 60 2.85 5.47 -3.18
N VAL A 61 2.79 6.46 -2.30
CA VAL A 61 1.75 6.57 -1.28
C VAL A 61 0.82 7.72 -1.62
N GLU A 62 -0.46 7.42 -1.74
CA GLU A 62 -1.53 8.39 -2.00
C GLU A 62 -2.62 8.27 -0.94
N LEU A 63 -3.61 9.17 -0.98
CA LEU A 63 -4.86 8.99 -0.25
C LEU A 63 -5.95 8.62 -1.24
N ASP A 64 -6.93 7.85 -0.76
CA ASP A 64 -8.16 7.61 -1.48
C ASP A 64 -8.99 8.89 -1.71
N GLU A 65 -10.09 8.76 -2.45
CA GLU A 65 -10.97 9.89 -2.79
C GLU A 65 -11.56 10.59 -1.55
N THR A 66 -11.70 9.87 -0.43
CA THR A 66 -12.20 10.43 0.83
C THR A 66 -11.14 11.17 1.63
N GLY A 67 -9.86 10.95 1.32
CA GLY A 67 -8.72 11.50 2.05
C GLY A 67 -8.47 10.82 3.40
N GLN A 68 -9.01 9.62 3.63
CA GLN A 68 -8.99 8.93 4.93
C GLN A 68 -8.14 7.66 4.91
N VAL A 69 -7.92 7.07 3.74
CA VAL A 69 -7.24 5.78 3.59
C VAL A 69 -5.97 5.97 2.78
N TYR A 70 -4.86 5.43 3.26
CA TYR A 70 -3.60 5.41 2.52
C TYR A 70 -3.65 4.34 1.44
N LEU A 71 -3.21 4.68 0.23
CA LEU A 71 -3.06 3.78 -0.89
C LEU A 71 -1.58 3.60 -1.22
N GLY A 72 -1.13 2.36 -1.31
CA GLY A 72 0.19 1.98 -1.79
C GLY A 72 0.08 1.50 -3.23
N LEU A 73 0.71 2.21 -4.17
CA LEU A 73 0.58 1.98 -5.61
C LEU A 73 1.93 1.66 -6.26
N PHE A 74 1.97 0.57 -7.02
CA PHE A 74 3.11 0.25 -7.88
C PHE A 74 2.64 -0.36 -9.21
N GLU A 75 2.57 0.49 -10.24
CA GLU A 75 1.96 0.18 -11.54
C GLU A 75 2.56 -1.03 -12.24
N LEU A 76 3.88 -1.24 -12.12
CA LEU A 76 4.58 -2.29 -12.85
C LEU A 76 4.10 -3.71 -12.44
N LEU A 77 3.60 -3.86 -11.21
CA LEU A 77 3.06 -5.11 -10.69
C LEU A 77 1.54 -5.07 -10.49
N ASP A 78 0.89 -4.03 -11.01
CA ASP A 78 -0.52 -3.73 -10.73
C ASP A 78 -0.85 -3.86 -9.23
N LEU A 79 0.08 -3.35 -8.39
CA LEU A 79 -0.03 -3.40 -6.94
C LEU A 79 -0.85 -2.21 -6.46
N CYS A 80 -1.90 -2.51 -5.71
CA CYS A 80 -2.76 -1.54 -5.05
C CYS A 80 -3.16 -2.11 -3.68
N VAL A 81 -2.57 -1.58 -2.63
CA VAL A 81 -2.89 -1.96 -1.24
C VAL A 81 -3.41 -0.74 -0.49
N TYR A 82 -4.18 -0.98 0.56
CA TYR A 82 -4.77 0.08 1.37
C TYR A 82 -4.48 -0.13 2.86
N ALA A 83 -4.35 0.97 3.59
CA ALA A 83 -4.17 0.94 5.04
C ALA A 83 -4.83 2.16 5.71
N GLU A 84 -5.37 1.97 6.92
CA GLU A 84 -5.90 3.08 7.74
C GLU A 84 -4.76 3.90 8.36
N HIS A 85 -3.60 3.28 8.56
CA HIS A 85 -2.43 3.92 9.12
C HIS A 85 -1.19 3.72 8.24
N GLN A 86 -0.37 4.77 8.12
CA GLN A 86 0.80 4.77 7.24
C GLN A 86 1.85 3.72 7.64
N ASP A 87 2.00 3.44 8.95
CA ASP A 87 2.91 2.44 9.48
C ASP A 87 2.49 1.00 9.14
N GLU A 88 1.20 0.77 8.87
CA GLU A 88 0.69 -0.52 8.41
C GLU A 88 0.94 -0.76 6.92
N LEU A 89 1.03 0.31 6.12
CA LEU A 89 1.11 0.22 4.67
C LEU A 89 2.29 -0.64 4.19
N ARG A 90 3.44 -0.56 4.88
CA ARG A 90 4.60 -1.40 4.56
C ARG A 90 4.27 -2.89 4.71
N ARG A 91 3.54 -3.28 5.75
CA ARG A 91 3.16 -4.67 5.97
C ARG A 91 2.22 -5.14 4.87
N GLU A 92 1.20 -4.33 4.54
CA GLU A 92 0.25 -4.66 3.47
C GLU A 92 0.95 -4.83 2.12
N ILE A 93 1.93 -3.98 1.79
CA ILE A 93 2.77 -4.14 0.59
C ILE A 93 3.51 -5.49 0.62
N LEU A 94 4.13 -5.84 1.74
CA LEU A 94 4.92 -7.07 1.85
C LEU A 94 4.05 -8.34 1.75
N ASP A 95 2.89 -8.34 2.39
CA ASP A 95 1.94 -9.46 2.37
C ASP A 95 1.37 -9.66 0.94
N ASP A 96 1.08 -8.55 0.25
CA ASP A 96 0.61 -8.54 -1.13
C ASP A 96 1.69 -9.06 -2.11
N LEU A 97 2.95 -8.64 -1.94
CA LEU A 97 4.08 -9.16 -2.72
C LEU A 97 4.31 -10.65 -2.48
N ALA A 98 4.22 -11.11 -1.23
CA ALA A 98 4.34 -12.53 -0.89
C ALA A 98 3.24 -13.36 -1.55
N TRP A 99 1.99 -12.89 -1.49
CA TRP A 99 0.87 -13.54 -2.17
C TRP A 99 1.07 -13.57 -3.69
N ARG A 100 1.43 -12.45 -4.32
CA ARG A 100 1.68 -12.37 -5.77
C ARG A 100 2.80 -13.32 -6.19
N TRP A 101 3.83 -13.50 -5.37
CA TRP A 101 4.89 -14.44 -5.67
C TRP A 101 4.35 -15.88 -5.73
N SER A 102 3.69 -16.34 -4.67
CA SER A 102 3.18 -17.70 -4.58
C SER A 102 2.03 -17.98 -5.55
N ALA A 103 1.16 -16.99 -5.83
CA ALA A 103 -0.04 -17.17 -6.64
C ALA A 103 0.11 -16.79 -8.13
N ILE A 104 1.05 -15.91 -8.47
CA ILE A 104 1.22 -15.40 -9.84
C ILE A 104 2.61 -15.75 -10.38
N ALA A 105 3.68 -15.38 -9.68
CA ALA A 105 5.04 -15.59 -10.20
C ALA A 105 5.36 -17.10 -10.38
N MET A 106 4.92 -17.91 -9.41
CA MET A 106 5.12 -19.36 -9.38
C MET A 106 4.06 -20.18 -10.16
N ALA A 107 2.98 -19.56 -10.61
CA ALA A 107 1.93 -20.24 -11.36
C ALA A 107 2.38 -20.56 -12.80
N SER A 108 1.77 -21.58 -13.39
CA SER A 108 2.01 -21.91 -14.80
C SER A 108 1.28 -20.93 -15.72
N GLU A 109 1.86 -20.61 -16.89
CA GLU A 109 1.28 -19.62 -17.80
C GLU A 109 -0.12 -20.01 -18.31
N ASP A 110 -0.43 -21.31 -18.39
CA ASP A 110 -1.75 -21.82 -18.77
C ASP A 110 -2.84 -21.63 -17.70
N GLU A 111 -2.44 -21.33 -16.46
CA GLU A 111 -3.34 -21.04 -15.34
C GLU A 111 -3.63 -19.54 -15.19
N LEU A 112 -2.90 -18.69 -15.92
CA LEU A 112 -2.94 -17.24 -15.79
C LEU A 112 -3.70 -16.57 -16.92
N ALA A 113 -4.45 -15.53 -16.58
CA ALA A 113 -5.02 -14.62 -17.56
C ALA A 113 -3.90 -13.77 -18.22
N PRO A 114 -4.12 -13.23 -19.43
CA PRO A 114 -3.09 -12.49 -20.17
C PRO A 114 -2.48 -11.30 -19.43
N ASP A 115 -3.28 -10.59 -18.63
CA ASP A 115 -2.85 -9.52 -17.73
C ASP A 115 -1.98 -10.05 -16.58
N ALA A 116 -2.36 -11.16 -15.96
CA ALA A 116 -1.57 -11.81 -14.92
C ALA A 116 -0.23 -12.36 -15.44
N ILE A 117 -0.14 -12.78 -16.71
CA ILE A 117 1.13 -13.15 -17.34
C ILE A 117 2.07 -11.93 -17.44
N ALA A 118 1.54 -10.74 -17.76
CA ALA A 118 2.34 -9.53 -17.81
C ALA A 118 2.91 -9.18 -16.43
N VAL A 119 2.07 -9.26 -15.38
CA VAL A 119 2.50 -9.06 -13.98
C VAL A 119 3.54 -10.10 -13.57
N ARG A 120 3.33 -11.39 -13.90
CA ARG A 120 4.30 -12.47 -13.65
C ARG A 120 5.67 -12.13 -14.24
N ASN A 121 5.71 -11.81 -15.53
CA ASN A 121 6.98 -11.55 -16.22
C ASN A 121 7.68 -10.32 -15.65
N ALA A 122 6.93 -9.26 -15.34
CA ALA A 122 7.47 -8.08 -14.67
C ALA A 122 8.02 -8.41 -13.29
N PHE A 123 7.34 -9.26 -12.52
CA PHE A 123 7.78 -9.64 -11.18
C PHE A 123 9.07 -10.47 -11.22
N LEU A 124 9.16 -11.43 -12.15
CA LEU A 124 10.36 -12.25 -12.35
C LEU A 124 11.56 -11.43 -12.85
N ASP A 125 11.33 -10.41 -13.68
CA ASP A 125 12.41 -9.52 -14.15
C ASP A 125 12.97 -8.62 -13.03
N LEU A 126 12.15 -8.30 -12.03
CA LEU A 126 12.52 -7.44 -10.90
C LEU A 126 13.30 -8.18 -9.81
N VAL A 127 12.98 -9.45 -9.56
CA VAL A 127 13.59 -10.24 -8.48
C VAL A 127 14.93 -10.84 -8.94
N VAL A 128 15.91 -10.89 -8.06
CA VAL A 128 17.19 -11.57 -8.27
C VAL A 128 17.06 -13.00 -7.75
N GLU A 129 17.42 -13.98 -8.59
CA GLU A 129 17.62 -15.38 -8.17
C GLU A 129 18.95 -15.58 -7.43
#